data_AF-A0A2A3WZF0-F1
#
_entry.id   AF-A0A2A3WZF0-F1
#
_cell.length_a   1.000
_cell.length_b   1.000
_cell.length_c   1.000
_cell.angle_alpha   90.00
_cell.angle_beta   90.00
_cell.angle_gamma   90.00
#
_symmetry.space_group_name_H-M   'P 1'
#
loop_
_entity.id
_entity.type
_entity.pdbx_description
1 polymer ?
#
loop_
_entity_poly.entity_id
_entity_poly.type
_entity_poly.pdbx_seq_one_letter_code
_entity_poly.pdbx_strand_id
1 'polypeptide(L)'
;MSRNEDRPVEASEALADAARDLAYASRVFDDPADSYRVLGNLQVTLADLHQSIQQVAQMHNREWIRASTDAADQVAGRTAARRAETLLQEAATSIDTAYDQLREAFAHNGRIAWQPEAAAVETTGQARSLSQSRPPPGR
;
A
#
# COMPACT_ATOMS: atom_id res chain seq x y z
N MET A 1 21.69 20.29 -0.48
CA MET A 1 20.87 19.08 -0.71
C MET A 1 20.29 19.21 -2.10
N SER A 2 20.90 18.59 -3.12
CA SER A 2 20.24 18.52 -4.44
C SER A 2 18.93 17.78 -4.24
N ARG A 3 17.84 18.42 -4.65
CA ARG A 3 16.51 17.83 -4.54
C ARG A 3 16.46 16.63 -5.47
N ASN A 4 15.82 15.55 -5.02
CA ASN A 4 15.63 14.32 -5.79
C ASN A 4 14.88 14.52 -7.12
N GLU A 5 14.44 15.76 -7.41
CA GLU A 5 13.66 16.19 -8.57
C GLU A 5 14.41 16.05 -9.91
N ASP A 6 15.76 16.07 -9.90
CA ASP A 6 16.57 16.01 -11.14
C ASP A 6 17.07 14.59 -11.50
N ARG A 7 16.72 13.57 -10.70
CA ARG A 7 17.22 12.19 -10.88
C ARG A 7 16.08 11.17 -10.80
N PRO A 8 15.18 11.13 -11.80
CA PRO A 8 14.00 10.26 -11.77
C PRO A 8 14.34 8.77 -11.62
N VAL A 9 15.50 8.32 -12.11
CA VAL A 9 15.98 6.94 -11.93
C VAL A 9 16.27 6.65 -10.45
N GLU A 10 17.11 7.44 -9.79
CA GLU A 10 17.46 7.25 -8.38
C GLU A 10 16.22 7.36 -7.47
N ALA A 11 15.33 8.31 -7.74
CA ALA A 11 14.06 8.42 -7.03
C ALA A 11 13.18 7.17 -7.22
N SER A 12 13.16 6.58 -8.42
CA SER A 12 12.41 5.34 -8.68
C SER A 12 13.02 4.12 -7.99
N GLU A 13 14.35 4.04 -7.89
CA GLU A 13 15.05 2.98 -7.16
C GLU A 13 14.75 3.07 -5.66
N ALA A 14 14.84 4.28 -5.09
CA ALA A 14 14.50 4.52 -3.69
C ALA A 14 13.03 4.19 -3.37
N LEU A 15 12.09 4.52 -4.28
CA LEU A 15 10.69 4.13 -4.14
C LEU A 15 10.53 2.61 -4.14
N ALA A 16 11.23 1.89 -5.03
CA ALA A 16 11.16 0.44 -5.10
C ALA A 16 11.68 -0.23 -3.82
N ASP A 17 12.76 0.29 -3.24
CA ASP A 17 13.29 -0.20 -1.95
C ASP A 17 12.34 0.08 -0.80
N ALA A 18 11.83 1.32 -0.69
CA ALA A 18 10.86 1.67 0.33
C ALA A 18 9.57 0.83 0.24
N ALA A 19 9.11 0.51 -0.98
CA ALA A 19 7.96 -0.36 -1.20
C ALA A 19 8.22 -1.81 -0.75
N ARG A 20 9.43 -2.34 -1.00
CA ARG A 20 9.83 -3.68 -0.51
C ARG A 20 9.90 -3.71 1.00
N ASP A 21 10.49 -2.69 1.61
CA ASP A 21 10.58 -2.57 3.07
C ASP A 21 9.20 -2.50 3.71
N LEU A 22 8.29 -1.70 3.15
CA LEU A 22 6.90 -1.63 3.61
C LEU A 22 6.18 -2.97 3.46
N ALA A 23 6.35 -3.65 2.33
CA ALA A 23 5.74 -4.96 2.09
C ALA A 23 6.26 -6.03 3.07
N TYR A 24 7.53 -5.96 3.46
CA TYR A 24 8.10 -6.84 4.47
C TYR A 24 7.57 -6.52 5.88
N ALA A 25 7.59 -5.25 6.27
CA ALA A 25 7.13 -4.80 7.58
C ALA A 25 5.63 -5.05 7.78
N SER A 26 4.81 -4.87 6.75
CA SER A 26 3.34 -5.03 6.83
C SER A 26 2.87 -6.50 6.96
N ARG A 27 3.79 -7.47 7.03
CA ARG A 27 3.45 -8.88 7.26
C ARG A 27 2.92 -9.13 8.67
N VAL A 28 3.33 -8.31 9.63
CA VAL A 28 2.93 -8.39 11.03
C VAL A 28 2.70 -6.97 11.54
N PHE A 29 1.59 -6.75 12.23
CA PHE A 29 1.31 -5.52 12.97
C PHE A 29 1.36 -5.84 14.45
N ASP A 30 2.37 -5.32 15.15
CA ASP A 30 2.49 -5.48 16.62
C ASP A 30 1.37 -4.72 17.35
N ASP A 31 1.01 -3.54 16.84
CA ASP A 31 -0.21 -2.82 17.20
C ASP A 31 -1.13 -2.71 15.97
N PRO A 32 -2.33 -3.34 15.97
CA PRO A 32 -3.25 -3.23 14.85
C PRO A 32 -3.75 -1.80 14.60
N ALA A 33 -3.61 -0.87 15.55
CA ALA A 33 -3.92 0.54 15.35
C ALA A 33 -2.98 1.23 14.34
N ASP A 34 -1.76 0.72 14.15
CA ASP A 34 -0.80 1.26 13.18
C ASP A 34 -1.29 1.12 11.72
N SER A 35 -2.23 0.20 11.47
CA SER A 35 -2.91 0.06 10.18
C SER A 35 -3.49 1.39 9.68
N TYR A 36 -3.96 2.27 10.58
CA TYR A 36 -4.48 3.58 10.21
C TYR A 36 -3.40 4.43 9.53
N ARG A 37 -2.23 4.54 10.14
CA ARG A 37 -1.13 5.33 9.58
C ARG A 37 -0.59 4.73 8.29
N VAL A 38 -0.48 3.40 8.22
CA VAL A 38 -0.03 2.70 7.01
C VAL A 38 -0.98 2.95 5.85
N LEU A 39 -2.29 2.80 6.05
CA LEU A 39 -3.29 3.06 5.02
C LEU A 39 -3.27 4.53 4.56
N GLY A 40 -3.15 5.49 5.47
CA GLY A 40 -3.04 6.91 5.11
C GLY A 40 -1.81 7.22 4.26
N ASN A 41 -0.65 6.65 4.60
CA ASN A 41 0.56 6.80 3.80
C ASN A 41 0.42 6.15 2.42
N LEU A 42 -0.19 4.96 2.34
CA LEU A 42 -0.43 4.28 1.06
C LEU A 42 -1.32 5.12 0.12
N GLN A 43 -2.30 5.87 0.63
CA GLN A 43 -3.10 6.77 -0.18
C GLN A 43 -2.24 7.87 -0.83
N VAL A 44 -1.37 8.52 -0.04
CA VAL A 44 -0.43 9.52 -0.55
C VAL A 44 0.49 8.91 -1.61
N THR A 45 1.06 7.73 -1.31
CA THR A 45 1.93 7.01 -2.25
C THR A 45 1.23 6.67 -3.56
N LEU A 46 -0.04 6.24 -3.55
CA LEU A 46 -0.79 5.96 -4.77
C LEU A 46 -1.02 7.23 -5.59
N ALA A 47 -1.34 8.36 -4.96
CA ALA A 47 -1.49 9.63 -5.66
C ALA A 47 -0.18 10.09 -6.34
N ASP A 48 0.95 9.97 -5.63
CA ASP A 48 2.27 10.33 -6.15
C ASP A 48 2.73 9.36 -7.27
N LEU A 49 2.42 8.07 -7.14
CA LEU A 49 2.70 7.06 -8.16
C LEU A 49 1.86 7.29 -9.42
N HIS A 50 0.57 7.61 -9.26
CA HIS A 50 -0.30 8.02 -10.37
C HIS A 50 0.32 9.20 -11.12
N GLN A 51 0.73 10.26 -10.42
CA GLN A 51 1.36 11.43 -11.02
C GLN A 51 2.66 11.06 -11.75
N SER A 52 3.48 10.18 -11.17
CA SER A 52 4.74 9.72 -11.78
C SER A 52 4.50 8.94 -13.07
N ILE A 53 3.52 8.02 -13.08
CA ILE A 53 3.15 7.26 -14.29
C ILE A 53 2.64 8.19 -15.39
N GLN A 54 1.81 9.18 -15.06
CA GLN A 54 1.35 10.17 -16.02
C GLN A 54 2.51 10.97 -16.63
N GLN A 55 3.51 11.34 -15.83
CA GLN A 55 4.70 12.04 -16.33
C GLN A 55 5.51 11.19 -17.31
N VAL A 56 5.67 9.89 -17.04
CA VAL A 56 6.35 8.95 -17.96
C VAL A 56 5.54 8.77 -19.25
N ALA A 57 4.22 8.68 -19.18
CA ALA A 57 3.35 8.64 -20.36
C ALA A 57 3.52 9.90 -21.23
N GLN A 58 3.54 11.08 -20.61
CA GLN A 58 3.76 12.35 -21.29
C GLN A 58 5.17 12.46 -21.89
N MET A 59 6.18 11.82 -21.29
CA MET A 59 7.51 11.71 -21.91
C MET A 59 7.42 10.93 -23.22
N HIS A 60 6.78 9.75 -23.24
CA HIS A 60 6.57 9.00 -24.49
C HIS A 60 5.80 9.82 -25.54
N ASN A 61 4.74 10.52 -25.14
CA ASN A 61 3.98 11.39 -26.05
C ASN A 61 4.83 12.51 -26.68
N ARG A 62 5.80 13.07 -25.94
CA ARG A 62 6.68 14.14 -26.44
C ARG A 62 7.78 13.60 -27.35
N GLU A 63 8.35 12.45 -27.00
CA GLU A 63 9.58 11.93 -27.62
C GLU A 63 9.33 10.92 -28.74
N TRP A 64 8.10 10.43 -28.95
CA TRP A 64 7.81 9.30 -29.86
C TRP A 64 8.40 9.44 -31.27
N ILE A 65 8.48 10.65 -31.84
CA ILE A 65 9.00 10.89 -33.20
C ILE A 65 10.45 10.44 -33.34
N ARG A 66 11.23 10.50 -32.24
CA ARG A 66 12.64 10.12 -32.18
C ARG A 66 12.86 8.62 -32.00
N ALA A 67 11.81 7.85 -31.74
CA ALA A 67 11.91 6.43 -31.43
C ALA A 67 12.24 5.58 -32.66
N SER A 68 13.15 4.63 -32.48
CA SER A 68 13.44 3.52 -33.40
C SER A 68 13.69 2.24 -32.59
N THR A 69 13.52 1.08 -33.21
CA THR A 69 13.98 -0.19 -32.61
C THR A 69 15.50 -0.32 -32.67
N ASP A 70 16.05 -1.35 -32.03
CA ASP A 70 17.48 -1.69 -32.09
C ASP A 70 17.95 -2.01 -33.53
N ALA A 71 17.02 -2.40 -34.42
CA ALA A 71 17.26 -2.60 -35.85
C ALA A 71 17.10 -1.30 -36.68
N ALA A 72 17.03 -0.14 -36.02
CA ALA A 72 16.79 1.18 -36.61
C ALA A 72 15.44 1.34 -37.34
N ASP A 73 14.44 0.51 -37.04
CA ASP A 73 13.09 0.67 -37.59
C ASP A 73 12.33 1.77 -36.85
N GLN A 74 12.18 2.92 -37.50
CA GLN A 74 11.46 4.08 -36.95
C GLN A 74 9.95 3.88 -36.88
N VAL A 75 9.33 3.13 -37.81
CA VAL A 75 7.89 2.91 -37.81
C VAL A 75 7.49 2.02 -36.64
N ALA A 76 8.24 0.93 -36.45
CA ALA A 76 8.06 0.05 -35.31
C ALA A 76 8.35 0.76 -33.98
N GLY A 77 9.45 1.55 -33.90
CA GLY A 77 9.80 2.31 -32.70
C GLY A 77 8.75 3.34 -32.30
N ARG A 78 8.23 4.11 -33.26
CA ARG A 78 7.13 5.07 -33.04
C ARG A 78 5.85 4.40 -32.57
N THR A 79 5.50 3.27 -33.18
CA THR A 79 4.35 2.46 -32.79
C THR A 79 4.50 1.96 -31.35
N ALA A 80 5.68 1.46 -30.98
CA ALA A 80 5.98 1.00 -29.63
C ALA A 80 5.89 2.12 -28.60
N ALA A 81 6.46 3.30 -28.87
CA ALA A 81 6.38 4.46 -27.97
C ALA A 81 4.93 4.90 -27.72
N ARG A 82 4.08 4.91 -28.75
CA ARG A 82 2.65 5.20 -28.62
C ARG A 82 1.92 4.14 -27.82
N ARG A 83 2.24 2.86 -28.04
CA ARG A 83 1.62 1.79 -27.25
C ARG A 83 2.01 1.89 -25.77
N ALA A 84 3.26 2.23 -25.46
CA ALA A 84 3.70 2.48 -24.09
C ALA A 84 2.95 3.65 -23.44
N GLU A 85 2.80 4.78 -24.13
CA GLU A 85 1.97 5.91 -23.66
C GLU A 85 0.55 5.46 -23.27
N THR A 86 -0.14 4.74 -24.16
CA THR A 86 -1.51 4.27 -23.91
C THR A 86 -1.58 3.33 -22.70
N LEU A 87 -0.67 2.36 -22.61
CA LEU A 87 -0.63 1.42 -21.47
C LEU A 87 -0.36 2.13 -20.15
N LEU A 88 0.48 3.17 -20.13
CA LEU A 88 0.74 3.97 -18.94
C LEU A 88 -0.50 4.78 -18.52
N GLN A 89 -1.27 5.29 -19.48
CA GLN A 89 -2.55 5.96 -19.19
C GLN A 89 -3.59 4.99 -18.61
N GLU A 90 -3.67 3.76 -19.14
CA GLU A 90 -4.50 2.68 -18.59
C GLU A 90 -4.06 2.29 -17.16
N ALA A 91 -2.74 2.23 -16.92
CA ALA A 91 -2.19 1.95 -15.59
C ALA A 91 -2.52 3.07 -14.58
N ALA A 92 -2.42 4.34 -14.98
CA ALA A 92 -2.82 5.48 -14.15
C ALA A 92 -4.31 5.38 -13.75
N THR A 93 -5.19 5.08 -14.71
CA THR A 93 -6.63 4.86 -14.44
C THR A 93 -6.86 3.71 -13.45
N SER A 94 -6.05 2.66 -13.54
CA SER A 94 -6.11 1.53 -12.59
C SER A 94 -5.70 1.96 -11.18
N ILE A 95 -4.72 2.86 -11.06
CA ILE A 95 -4.34 3.44 -9.76
C ILE A 95 -5.45 4.30 -9.17
N ASP A 96 -6.17 5.09 -9.97
CA ASP A 96 -7.33 5.86 -9.47
C ASP A 96 -8.37 4.94 -8.85
N THR A 97 -8.67 3.82 -9.51
CA THR A 97 -9.59 2.80 -8.98
C THR A 97 -9.07 2.21 -7.65
N ALA A 98 -7.78 1.88 -7.58
CA ALA A 98 -7.17 1.37 -6.35
C ALA A 98 -7.14 2.42 -5.23
N TYR A 99 -6.92 3.69 -5.56
CA TYR A 99 -6.93 4.81 -4.62
C TYR A 99 -8.31 4.98 -3.99
N ASP A 100 -9.39 4.91 -4.78
CA ASP A 100 -10.75 5.00 -4.26
C ASP A 100 -11.09 3.83 -3.32
N GLN A 101 -10.74 2.60 -3.70
CA GLN A 101 -10.92 1.42 -2.84
C GLN A 101 -10.13 1.56 -1.54
N LEU A 102 -8.88 2.04 -1.61
CA LEU A 102 -8.04 2.26 -0.43
C LEU A 102 -8.62 3.35 0.47
N ARG A 103 -9.18 4.42 -0.11
CA ARG A 103 -9.85 5.49 0.63
C ARG A 103 -11.08 4.98 1.39
N GLU A 104 -11.88 4.11 0.77
CA GLU A 104 -13.01 3.46 1.44
C GLU A 104 -12.54 2.55 2.58
N ALA A 105 -11.52 1.71 2.33
CA ALA A 105 -10.92 0.86 3.34
C ALA A 105 -10.38 1.67 4.53
N PHE A 106 -9.68 2.79 4.26
CA PHE A 106 -9.20 3.71 5.29
C PHE A 106 -10.34 4.28 6.14
N ALA A 107 -11.44 4.69 5.51
CA ALA A 107 -12.62 5.19 6.22
C ALA A 107 -13.25 4.11 7.11
N HIS A 108 -13.29 2.86 6.68
CA HIS A 108 -13.73 1.74 7.51
C HIS A 108 -12.76 1.46 8.66
N ASN A 109 -11.45 1.45 8.38
CA ASN A 109 -10.41 1.21 9.38
C ASN A 109 -10.48 2.22 10.52
N GLY A 110 -10.74 3.50 10.23
CA GLY A 110 -10.89 4.55 11.23
C GLY A 110 -12.08 4.37 12.19
N ARG A 111 -12.99 3.43 11.93
CA ARG A 111 -14.12 3.09 12.82
C ARG A 111 -13.83 1.90 13.74
N ILE A 112 -12.72 1.20 13.52
CA ILE A 112 -12.39 0.00 14.29
C ILE A 112 -11.78 0.43 15.62
N ALA A 113 -12.37 -0.08 16.71
CA ALA A 113 -11.79 0.03 18.06
C ALA A 113 -11.17 -1.32 18.44
N TRP A 114 -9.86 -1.45 18.22
CA TRP A 114 -9.10 -2.64 18.59
C TRP A 114 -9.09 -2.79 20.11
N GLN A 115 -9.52 -3.94 20.61
CA GLN A 115 -9.41 -4.26 22.03
C GLN A 115 -7.96 -4.69 22.31
N PRO A 116 -7.39 -4.35 23.48
CA PRO A 116 -6.11 -4.89 23.88
C PRO A 116 -6.19 -6.42 23.87
N GLU A 117 -5.11 -7.07 23.44
CA GLU A 117 -5.05 -8.53 23.51
C GLU A 117 -5.35 -8.94 24.94
N ALA A 118 -6.42 -9.71 25.13
CA ALA A 118 -6.85 -10.10 26.45
C ALA A 118 -5.68 -10.88 27.07
N ALA A 119 -4.99 -10.27 28.04
CA ALA A 119 -4.17 -11.04 28.96
C ALA A 119 -5.08 -12.19 29.41
N ALA A 120 -4.61 -13.42 29.26
CA ALA A 120 -5.35 -14.62 29.61
C ALA A 120 -5.63 -14.62 31.13
N VAL A 121 -6.57 -13.79 31.58
CA VAL A 121 -7.00 -13.70 32.97
C VAL A 121 -8.03 -14.80 33.17
N GLU A 122 -7.52 -15.99 33.47
CA GLU A 122 -8.02 -16.92 34.49
C GLU A 122 -9.55 -16.92 34.80
N THR A 123 -10.43 -16.95 33.81
CA THR A 123 -11.87 -17.22 34.03
C THR A 123 -12.13 -18.71 34.37
N THR A 124 -11.17 -19.41 34.96
CA THR A 124 -11.32 -20.78 35.48
C THR A 124 -11.07 -20.85 37.00
N GLY A 125 -10.52 -19.80 37.62
CA GLY A 125 -10.25 -19.76 39.07
C GLY A 125 -11.48 -19.42 39.93
N GLN A 126 -12.33 -18.49 39.47
CA GLN A 126 -13.46 -17.99 40.28
C GLN A 126 -14.69 -18.92 40.31
N ALA A 127 -14.88 -19.79 39.29
CA ALA A 127 -16.00 -20.74 39.27
C ALA A 127 -15.79 -21.93 40.24
N ARG A 128 -14.54 -22.30 40.55
CA ARG A 128 -14.24 -23.39 41.51
C ARG A 128 -14.40 -22.97 42.97
N SER A 129 -14.09 -21.73 43.31
CA SER A 129 -14.19 -21.22 44.69
C SER A 129 -15.63 -21.07 45.18
N LEU A 130 -16.59 -20.82 44.28
CA LEU A 130 -18.02 -20.75 44.63
C LEU A 130 -18.66 -22.13 44.82
N SER A 131 -18.05 -23.19 44.29
CA SER A 131 -18.57 -24.57 44.43
C SER A 131 -18.08 -25.26 45.73
N GLN A 132 -17.02 -24.77 46.37
CA GLN A 132 -16.42 -25.39 47.56
C GLN A 132 -16.95 -24.87 48.91
N SER A 133 -17.78 -23.82 48.93
CA SER A 133 -18.28 -23.20 50.18
C SER A 133 -19.66 -23.70 50.62
N ARG A 134 -19.99 -24.97 50.41
CA ARG A 134 -21.23 -25.57 50.96
C ARG A 134 -20.90 -26.42 52.20
N PRO A 135 -21.32 -26.02 53.42
CA PRO A 135 -21.04 -26.80 54.63
C PRO A 135 -21.88 -28.09 54.67
N PRO A 136 -21.40 -29.15 55.35
CA PRO A 136 -22.12 -30.43 55.43
C PRO A 136 -23.32 -30.33 56.40
N PRO A 137 -24.42 -31.08 56.15
CA PRO A 137 -25.52 -31.16 57.10
C PRO A 137 -25.10 -32.03 58.30
N GLY A 138 -25.12 -31.43 59.49
CA GLY A 138 -24.91 -32.11 60.77
C GLY A 138 -26.06 -33.07 61.10
N ARG A 139 -25.70 -34.17 61.79
CA ARG A 139 -26.61 -35.22 62.30
C ARG A 139 -27.21 -34.84 63.64
#